data_AF-A0A7X6Z7B7-F1
#
_entry.id   AF-A0A7X6Z7B7-F1
#
_cell.length_a   1.000
_cell.length_b   1.000
_cell.length_c   1.000
_cell.angle_alpha   90.00
_cell.angle_beta   90.00
_cell.angle_gamma   90.00
#
_symmetry.space_group_name_H-M   'P 1'
#
loop_
_entity.id
_entity.type
_entity.pdbx_description
1 polymer ?
#
loop_
_entity_poly.entity_id
_entity_poly.type
_entity_poly.pdbx_seq_one_letter_code
_entity_poly.pdbx_strand_id
1 'polypeptide(L)'
;MKEKIYTIPVNDAFSHPDGCPLCSLEQSLNAQLLDYYLGPSLMEPDVRQTTNAKGFCREHLNQLYNREINRLGLGLMLHTHMADLVERLEPELKGSIPVARTGLFNGRKKDYREMLNLAAEQIEKRISSCVICVRMEATMERYLDVIFYEYCADPAFKNRFENVGGFCLPHLA
;
A
#
# COMPACT_ATOMS: atom_id res chain seq x y z
N MET A 1 30.55 12.13 8.46
CA MET A 1 29.99 12.71 7.21
C MET A 1 28.86 13.66 7.60
N LYS A 2 28.50 14.70 6.82
CA LYS A 2 27.29 15.48 7.13
C LYS A 2 26.07 14.60 6.84
N GLU A 3 25.17 14.49 7.81
CA GLU A 3 23.94 13.71 7.68
C GLU A 3 23.05 14.30 6.57
N LYS A 4 22.49 13.42 5.74
CA LYS A 4 21.59 13.81 4.65
C LYS A 4 20.16 13.56 5.11
N ILE A 5 19.22 14.40 4.69
CA ILE A 5 17.82 14.34 5.19
C ILE A 5 17.21 12.94 5.00
N TYR A 6 17.50 12.26 3.88
CA TYR A 6 16.96 10.94 3.59
C TYR A 6 17.64 9.79 4.37
N THR A 7 18.78 10.04 5.02
CA THR A 7 19.48 9.04 5.85
C THR A 7 19.03 9.10 7.30
N ILE A 8 18.33 10.16 7.71
CA ILE A 8 17.87 10.37 9.10
C ILE A 8 17.01 9.20 9.59
N PRO A 9 15.94 8.74 8.89
CA PRO A 9 15.09 7.67 9.43
C PRO A 9 15.87 6.39 9.71
N VAL A 10 16.79 6.03 8.81
CA VAL A 10 17.66 4.86 8.95
C VAL A 10 18.63 5.05 10.11
N ASN A 11 19.27 6.21 10.22
CA ASN A 11 20.19 6.48 11.32
C ASN A 11 19.49 6.47 12.69
N ASP A 12 18.30 7.04 12.79
CA ASP A 12 17.49 7.04 14.01
C ASP A 12 17.09 5.61 14.44
N ALA A 13 16.68 4.78 13.47
CA ALA A 13 16.30 3.41 13.72
C ALA A 13 17.47 2.56 14.22
N PHE A 14 18.67 2.75 13.68
CA PHE A 14 19.89 2.05 14.09
C PHE A 14 20.57 2.66 15.33
N SER A 15 20.09 3.78 15.83
CA SER A 15 20.60 4.40 17.07
C SER A 15 20.03 3.78 18.35
N HIS A 16 18.98 2.98 18.22
CA HIS A 16 18.35 2.26 19.33
C HIS A 16 18.75 0.77 19.24
N PRO A 17 19.60 0.26 20.14
CA PRO A 17 20.18 -1.08 20.02
C PRO A 17 19.17 -2.21 20.31
N ASP A 18 18.03 -1.90 20.95
CA ASP A 18 17.06 -2.89 21.39
C ASP A 18 16.02 -3.19 20.30
N GLY A 19 16.02 -4.42 19.80
CA GLY A 19 15.04 -4.93 18.82
C GLY A 19 15.46 -4.74 17.36
N CYS A 20 14.53 -5.03 16.44
CA CYS A 20 14.79 -4.99 15.01
C CYS A 20 14.61 -3.56 14.45
N PRO A 21 15.66 -2.93 13.89
CA PRO A 21 15.58 -1.56 13.38
C PRO A 21 14.65 -1.45 12.16
N LEU A 22 14.53 -2.51 11.35
CA LEU A 22 13.60 -2.56 10.23
C LEU A 22 12.13 -2.57 10.68
N CYS A 23 11.81 -3.23 11.81
CA CYS A 23 10.48 -3.10 12.41
C CYS A 23 10.19 -1.68 12.90
N SER A 24 11.18 -1.00 13.49
CA SER A 24 11.03 0.41 13.92
C SER A 24 10.76 1.32 12.72
N LEU A 25 11.49 1.14 11.62
CA LEU A 25 11.28 1.85 10.36
C LEU A 25 9.88 1.62 9.81
N GLU A 26 9.45 0.35 9.73
CA GLU A 26 8.14 -0.03 9.22
C GLU A 26 7.00 0.57 10.05
N GLN A 27 7.09 0.48 11.39
CA GLN A 27 6.09 1.05 12.31
C GLN A 27 6.01 2.57 12.20
N SER A 28 7.16 3.24 12.18
CA SER A 28 7.24 4.70 12.06
C SER A 28 6.69 5.17 10.72
N LEU A 29 7.07 4.49 9.64
CA LEU A 29 6.59 4.77 8.30
C LEU A 29 5.08 4.55 8.19
N ASN A 30 4.55 3.45 8.72
CA ASN A 30 3.12 3.18 8.73
C ASN A 30 2.36 4.30 9.46
N ALA A 31 2.81 4.67 10.66
CA ALA A 31 2.20 5.77 11.43
C ALA A 31 2.19 7.08 10.63
N GLN A 32 3.32 7.44 10.01
CA GLN A 32 3.43 8.65 9.17
C GLN A 32 2.48 8.60 7.97
N LEU A 33 2.30 7.44 7.33
CA LEU A 33 1.40 7.29 6.20
C LEU A 33 -0.07 7.38 6.62
N LEU A 34 -0.45 6.80 7.76
CA LEU A 34 -1.79 6.98 8.31
C LEU A 34 -2.10 8.46 8.55
N ASP A 35 -1.16 9.18 9.18
CA ASP A 35 -1.31 10.61 9.46
C ASP A 35 -1.30 11.44 8.17
N TYR A 36 -0.52 11.05 7.17
CA TYR A 36 -0.53 11.66 5.83
C TYR A 36 -1.92 11.55 5.20
N TYR A 37 -2.50 10.35 5.07
CA TYR A 37 -3.80 10.15 4.40
C TYR A 37 -4.98 10.72 5.18
N LEU A 38 -4.86 10.91 6.49
CA LEU A 38 -5.87 11.63 7.30
C LEU A 38 -5.58 13.13 7.40
N GLY A 39 -4.45 13.60 6.86
CA GLY A 39 -4.01 14.97 6.91
C GLY A 39 -4.46 15.80 5.69
N PRO A 40 -3.82 16.97 5.46
CA PRO A 40 -4.18 17.87 4.36
C PRO A 40 -4.07 17.24 2.97
N SER A 41 -3.22 16.23 2.80
CA SER A 41 -2.93 15.62 1.49
C SER A 41 -4.15 14.94 0.87
N LEU A 42 -5.16 14.53 1.66
CA LEU A 42 -6.39 13.96 1.13
C LEU A 42 -7.15 14.92 0.20
N MET A 43 -6.88 16.23 0.29
CA MET A 43 -7.48 17.24 -0.58
C MET A 43 -6.70 17.43 -1.89
N GLU A 44 -5.49 16.88 -2.00
CA GLU A 44 -4.66 16.98 -3.19
C GLU A 44 -5.24 16.12 -4.33
N PRO A 45 -5.40 16.66 -5.55
CA PRO A 45 -6.07 15.94 -6.65
C PRO A 45 -5.41 14.61 -7.04
N ASP A 46 -4.08 14.52 -6.98
CA ASP A 46 -3.28 13.33 -7.29
C ASP A 46 -3.42 12.26 -6.21
N VAL A 47 -3.42 12.65 -4.93
CA VAL A 47 -3.70 11.77 -3.81
C VAL A 47 -5.10 11.20 -3.93
N ARG A 48 -6.11 12.04 -4.20
CA ARG A 48 -7.50 11.60 -4.40
C ARG A 48 -7.66 10.61 -5.54
N GLN A 49 -7.04 10.87 -6.69
CA GLN A 49 -7.06 9.95 -7.83
C GLN A 49 -6.48 8.59 -7.44
N THR A 50 -5.37 8.61 -6.70
CA THR A 50 -4.71 7.39 -6.24
C THR A 50 -5.57 6.64 -5.23
N THR A 51 -6.10 7.30 -4.20
CA THR A 51 -6.95 6.67 -3.17
C THR A 51 -8.25 6.12 -3.76
N ASN A 52 -8.85 6.81 -4.73
CA ASN A 52 -10.04 6.31 -5.42
C ASN A 52 -9.75 5.05 -6.24
N ALA A 53 -8.60 4.99 -6.92
CA ALA A 53 -8.22 3.83 -7.71
C ALA A 53 -7.81 2.62 -6.85
N LYS A 54 -7.17 2.87 -5.70
CA LYS A 54 -6.46 1.86 -4.92
C LYS A 54 -7.16 1.43 -3.63
N GLY A 55 -7.82 2.34 -2.94
CA GLY A 55 -8.43 2.10 -1.65
C GLY A 55 -7.43 1.70 -0.56
N PHE A 56 -7.96 1.03 0.47
CA PHE A 56 -7.21 0.57 1.63
C PHE A 56 -7.51 -0.90 1.90
N CYS A 57 -6.49 -1.69 2.28
CA CYS A 57 -6.74 -3.04 2.75
C CYS A 57 -7.44 -3.02 4.11
N ARG A 58 -8.03 -4.16 4.50
CA ARG A 58 -8.74 -4.31 5.79
C ARG A 58 -7.92 -3.78 6.98
N GLU A 59 -6.64 -4.13 7.03
CA GLU A 59 -5.76 -3.74 8.13
C GLU A 59 -5.57 -2.23 8.22
N HIS A 60 -5.15 -1.60 7.11
CA HIS A 60 -4.96 -0.15 7.08
C HIS A 60 -6.27 0.63 7.23
N LEU A 61 -7.39 0.11 6.72
CA LEU A 61 -8.69 0.72 6.95
C LEU A 61 -9.06 0.71 8.44
N ASN A 62 -8.84 -0.40 9.14
CA ASN A 62 -9.06 -0.48 10.58
C ASN A 62 -8.17 0.51 11.33
N GLN A 63 -6.89 0.61 10.96
CA GLN A 63 -5.97 1.55 11.58
C GLN A 63 -6.39 3.01 11.33
N LEU A 64 -6.77 3.37 10.10
CA LEU A 64 -7.29 4.70 9.77
C LEU A 64 -8.56 5.03 10.56
N TYR A 65 -9.49 4.07 10.65
CA TYR A 65 -10.74 4.24 11.39
C TYR A 65 -10.49 4.45 12.89
N ASN A 66 -9.60 3.64 13.48
CA ASN A 66 -9.27 3.69 14.90
C ASN A 66 -8.41 4.89 15.32
N ARG A 67 -7.85 5.65 14.37
CA ARG A 67 -7.19 6.92 14.67
C ARG A 67 -8.17 8.00 15.13
N GLU A 68 -9.45 7.84 14.84
CA GLU A 68 -10.55 8.74 15.26
C GLU A 68 -10.42 10.22 14.83
N ILE A 69 -9.40 10.58 14.06
CA ILE A 69 -9.19 11.92 13.48
C ILE A 69 -9.75 12.00 12.07
N ASN A 70 -10.21 13.19 11.68
CA ASN A 70 -10.68 13.49 10.32
C ASN A 70 -11.63 12.42 9.73
N ARG A 71 -12.62 11.99 10.53
CA ARG A 71 -13.60 10.96 10.15
C ARG A 71 -14.38 11.34 8.89
N LEU A 72 -14.62 12.65 8.68
CA LEU A 72 -15.25 13.16 7.46
C LEU A 72 -14.37 12.92 6.22
N GLY A 73 -13.07 13.24 6.30
CA GLY A 73 -12.13 12.98 5.22
C GLY A 73 -12.02 11.50 4.89
N LEU A 74 -11.94 10.63 5.91
CA LEU A 74 -11.97 9.19 5.71
C LEU A 74 -13.28 8.73 5.04
N GLY A 75 -14.43 9.21 5.51
CA GLY A 75 -15.73 8.91 4.91
C GLY A 75 -15.82 9.34 3.45
N LEU A 76 -15.27 10.51 3.10
CA LEU A 76 -15.20 10.99 1.73
C LEU A 76 -14.34 10.08 0.85
N MET A 77 -13.13 9.71 1.30
CA MET A 77 -12.25 8.80 0.57
C MET A 77 -12.91 7.44 0.32
N LEU A 78 -13.60 6.89 1.32
CA LEU A 78 -14.33 5.63 1.19
C LEU A 78 -15.49 5.77 0.20
N HIS A 79 -16.28 6.83 0.31
CA HIS A 79 -17.39 7.07 -0.59
C HIS A 79 -16.92 7.17 -2.06
N THR A 80 -15.87 7.95 -2.33
CA THR A 80 -15.37 8.14 -3.70
C THR A 80 -14.68 6.89 -4.23
N HIS A 81 -13.99 6.10 -3.39
CA HIS A 81 -13.46 4.80 -3.79
C HIS A 81 -14.59 3.81 -4.12
N MET A 82 -15.64 3.74 -3.30
CA MET A 82 -16.81 2.89 -3.58
C MET A 82 -17.52 3.29 -4.88
N ALA A 83 -17.66 4.59 -5.15
CA ALA A 83 -18.20 5.07 -6.41
C ALA A 83 -17.35 4.62 -7.62
N ASP A 84 -16.01 4.75 -7.55
CA ASP A 84 -15.10 4.27 -8.60
C ASP A 84 -15.18 2.75 -8.79
N LEU A 85 -15.33 1.98 -7.71
CA LEU A 85 -15.53 0.52 -7.79
C LEU A 85 -16.81 0.18 -8.53
N VAL A 86 -17.94 0.81 -8.19
CA VAL A 86 -19.23 0.56 -8.86
C VAL A 86 -19.14 0.96 -10.33
N GLU A 87 -18.64 2.16 -10.62
CA GLU A 87 -18.52 2.68 -11.99
C GLU A 87 -17.72 1.74 -12.91
N ARG A 88 -16.64 1.14 -12.40
CA ARG A 88 -15.76 0.28 -13.21
C ARG A 88 -16.17 -1.19 -13.21
N LEU A 89 -16.60 -1.74 -12.09
CA LEU A 89 -16.92 -3.18 -11.99
C LEU A 89 -18.33 -3.50 -12.47
N GLU A 90 -19.30 -2.59 -12.33
CA GLU A 90 -20.69 -2.88 -12.70
C GLU A 90 -20.85 -3.21 -14.20
N PRO A 91 -20.24 -2.47 -15.15
CA PRO A 91 -20.31 -2.83 -16.58
C PRO A 91 -19.66 -4.17 -16.88
N GLU A 92 -18.52 -4.47 -16.25
CA GLU A 92 -17.77 -5.73 -16.44
C GLU A 92 -18.58 -6.92 -15.93
N LEU A 93 -19.14 -6.80 -14.72
CA LEU A 93 -19.97 -7.82 -14.11
C LEU A 93 -21.24 -8.07 -14.92
N LYS A 94 -21.95 -7.02 -15.34
CA LYS A 94 -23.14 -7.17 -16.22
C LYS A 94 -22.79 -7.82 -17.55
N GLY A 95 -21.63 -7.48 -18.13
CA GLY A 95 -21.13 -8.07 -19.36
C GLY A 95 -20.72 -9.55 -19.21
N SER A 96 -20.41 -10.00 -18.00
CA SER A 96 -20.04 -11.39 -17.68
C SER A 96 -21.24 -12.32 -17.47
N ILE A 97 -22.45 -11.79 -17.24
CA ILE A 97 -23.66 -12.59 -17.04
C ILE A 97 -24.03 -13.27 -18.36
N PRO A 98 -24.21 -14.60 -18.39
CA PRO A 98 -24.61 -15.28 -19.60
C PRO A 98 -26.07 -14.95 -19.88
N VAL A 99 -26.32 -14.05 -20.84
CA VAL A 99 -27.69 -13.82 -21.31
C VAL A 99 -28.15 -15.08 -22.02
N ALA A 100 -29.20 -15.72 -21.51
CA ALA A 100 -29.89 -16.83 -22.18
C ALA A 100 -30.52 -16.29 -23.48
N ARG A 101 -29.72 -16.18 -24.55
CA ARG A 101 -30.23 -15.85 -25.88
C ARG A 101 -30.92 -17.09 -26.44
N THR A 102 -32.24 -17.14 -26.27
CA THR A 102 -33.16 -17.93 -27.11
C THR A 102 -33.12 -17.37 -28.53
N GLY A 103 -32.16 -17.78 -29.35
CA GLY A 103 -32.05 -17.31 -30.74
C GLY A 103 -31.04 -18.10 -31.58
N LEU A 104 -31.50 -18.58 -32.73
CA LEU A 104 -30.88 -19.62 -33.59
C LEU A 104 -29.64 -19.19 -34.39
N PHE A 105 -28.89 -18.17 -33.97
CA PHE A 105 -27.70 -17.70 -34.68
C PHE A 105 -26.47 -17.68 -33.75
N ASN A 106 -25.78 -18.82 -33.69
CA ASN A 106 -24.54 -19.02 -32.93
C ASN A 106 -23.34 -18.36 -33.63
N GLY A 107 -23.18 -17.05 -33.45
CA GLY A 107 -21.89 -16.38 -33.61
C GLY A 107 -21.02 -16.65 -32.38
N ARG A 108 -19.80 -17.16 -32.60
CA ARG A 108 -18.72 -17.47 -31.63
C ARG A 108 -19.08 -17.19 -30.16
N LYS A 109 -19.40 -18.25 -29.42
CA LYS A 109 -19.43 -18.23 -27.95
C LYS A 109 -18.04 -17.76 -27.49
N LYS A 110 -17.88 -16.50 -27.04
CA LYS A 110 -16.79 -16.18 -26.12
C LYS A 110 -16.93 -17.15 -24.95
N ASP A 111 -15.83 -17.78 -24.57
CA ASP A 111 -15.88 -18.77 -23.50
C ASP A 111 -16.37 -18.05 -22.23
N TYR A 112 -17.55 -18.42 -21.76
CA TYR A 112 -18.15 -17.86 -20.57
C TYR A 112 -17.19 -17.96 -19.37
N ARG A 113 -16.39 -19.04 -19.32
CA ARG A 113 -15.36 -19.23 -18.31
C ARG A 113 -14.28 -18.16 -18.38
N GLU A 114 -13.85 -17.80 -19.58
CA GLU A 114 -12.85 -16.75 -19.82
C GLU A 114 -13.39 -15.38 -19.35
N MET A 115 -14.66 -15.07 -19.65
CA MET A 115 -15.28 -13.82 -19.19
C MET A 115 -15.43 -13.74 -17.67
N LEU A 116 -15.80 -14.84 -17.01
CA LEU A 116 -15.85 -14.89 -15.55
C LEU A 116 -14.46 -14.76 -14.93
N ASN A 117 -13.45 -15.43 -15.49
CA ASN A 117 -12.08 -15.34 -15.00
C ASN A 117 -11.53 -13.92 -15.12
N LEU A 118 -11.80 -13.23 -16.24
CA LEU A 118 -11.42 -11.82 -16.41
C LEU A 118 -12.09 -10.93 -15.35
N ALA A 119 -13.39 -11.10 -15.10
CA ALA A 119 -14.08 -10.33 -14.07
C ALA A 119 -13.54 -10.61 -12.66
N ALA A 120 -13.22 -11.88 -12.35
CA ALA A 120 -12.59 -12.26 -11.09
C ALA A 120 -11.20 -11.62 -10.93
N GLU A 121 -10.37 -11.65 -11.97
CA GLU A 121 -9.04 -11.03 -11.96
C GLU A 121 -9.11 -9.52 -11.72
N GLN A 122 -10.09 -8.82 -12.31
CA GLN A 122 -10.29 -7.39 -12.06
C GLN A 122 -10.70 -7.11 -10.60
N ILE A 123 -11.57 -7.94 -10.02
CA ILE A 123 -11.92 -7.83 -8.59
C ILE A 123 -10.70 -8.08 -7.71
N GLU A 124 -9.91 -9.12 -7.99
CA GLU A 124 -8.68 -9.43 -7.23
C GLU A 124 -7.67 -8.29 -7.30
N LYS A 125 -7.48 -7.67 -8.46
CA LYS A 125 -6.62 -6.49 -8.63
C LYS A 125 -7.07 -5.32 -7.77
N ARG A 126 -8.39 -5.10 -7.62
CA ARG A 126 -8.93 -4.04 -6.76
C ARG A 126 -8.80 -4.35 -5.28
N ILE A 127 -8.93 -5.62 -4.87
CA ILE A 127 -8.78 -6.02 -3.46
C ILE A 127 -7.33 -5.89 -2.99
N SER A 128 -6.38 -6.17 -3.88
CA SER A 128 -4.94 -6.16 -3.58
C SER A 128 -4.28 -4.77 -3.67
N SER A 129 -5.02 -3.71 -4.00
CA SER A 129 -4.43 -2.43 -4.40
C SER A 129 -4.22 -1.40 -3.29
N CYS A 130 -4.08 -1.77 -2.01
CA CYS A 130 -3.98 -0.79 -0.91
C CYS A 130 -2.90 0.28 -1.12
N VAL A 131 -3.31 1.56 -1.07
CA VAL A 131 -2.40 2.68 -1.34
C VAL A 131 -1.29 2.83 -0.29
N ILE A 132 -1.57 2.49 0.98
CA ILE A 132 -0.57 2.54 2.06
C ILE A 132 0.43 1.41 1.89
N CYS A 133 -0.02 0.17 1.64
CA CYS A 133 0.87 -0.98 1.42
C CYS A 133 1.89 -0.71 0.31
N VAL A 134 1.41 -0.20 -0.84
CA VAL A 134 2.29 0.12 -1.98
C VAL A 134 3.34 1.16 -1.61
N ARG A 135 2.96 2.18 -0.84
CA ARG A 135 3.89 3.23 -0.43
C ARG A 135 4.85 2.75 0.66
N MET A 136 4.41 1.83 1.53
CA MET A 136 5.26 1.18 2.51
C MET A 136 6.35 0.37 1.82
N GLU A 137 5.97 -0.55 0.92
CA GLU A 137 6.89 -1.40 0.16
C GLU A 137 7.96 -0.57 -0.56
N ALA A 138 7.54 0.40 -1.38
CA ALA A 138 8.47 1.27 -2.12
C ALA A 138 9.36 2.14 -1.23
N THR A 139 8.97 2.41 0.02
CA THR A 139 9.81 3.19 0.95
C THR A 139 10.74 2.31 1.76
N MET A 140 10.29 1.11 2.15
CA MET A 140 11.14 0.13 2.80
C MET A 140 12.28 -0.34 1.88
N GLU A 141 12.01 -0.54 0.59
CA GLU A 141 13.06 -0.81 -0.42
C GLU A 141 14.13 0.30 -0.43
N ARG A 142 13.70 1.57 -0.43
CA ARG A 142 14.62 2.71 -0.38
C ARG A 142 15.40 2.78 0.92
N TYR A 143 14.81 2.38 2.05
CA TYR A 143 15.54 2.28 3.30
C TYR A 143 16.62 1.19 3.25
N LEU A 144 16.38 0.07 2.59
CA LEU A 144 17.40 -0.95 2.37
C LEU A 144 18.57 -0.41 1.54
N ASP A 145 18.30 0.33 0.45
CA ASP A 145 19.34 0.99 -0.34
C ASP A 145 20.20 1.94 0.52
N VAL A 146 19.55 2.72 1.38
CA VAL A 146 20.23 3.63 2.31
C VAL A 146 21.06 2.85 3.33
N ILE A 147 20.54 1.76 3.89
CA ILE A 147 21.28 0.90 4.82
C ILE A 147 22.55 0.36 4.15
N PHE A 148 22.46 -0.16 2.92
CA PHE A 148 23.64 -0.67 2.20
C PHE A 148 24.65 0.44 1.92
N TYR A 149 24.17 1.60 1.50
CA TYR A 149 25.02 2.77 1.26
C TYR A 149 25.75 3.20 2.55
N GLU A 150 25.02 3.42 3.64
CA GLU A 150 25.57 3.86 4.93
C GLU A 150 26.52 2.81 5.53
N TYR A 151 26.21 1.52 5.39
CA TYR A 151 27.09 0.43 5.82
C TYR A 151 28.47 0.47 5.12
N CYS A 152 28.50 0.85 3.84
CA CYS A 152 29.74 0.95 3.09
C CYS A 152 30.45 2.31 3.28
N ALA A 153 29.68 3.38 3.45
CA ALA A 153 30.18 4.76 3.42
C ALA A 153 30.50 5.34 4.81
N ASP A 154 29.83 4.89 5.87
CA ASP A 154 30.00 5.40 7.23
C ASP A 154 30.45 4.30 8.21
N PRO A 155 31.73 4.31 8.64
CA PRO A 155 32.22 3.37 9.66
C PRO A 155 31.44 3.42 10.99
N ALA A 156 30.87 4.58 11.36
CA ALA A 156 30.09 4.70 12.58
C ALA A 156 28.73 3.99 12.43
N PHE A 157 28.07 4.14 11.29
CA PHE A 157 26.87 3.38 10.96
C PHE A 157 27.15 1.88 10.92
N LYS A 158 28.24 1.45 10.27
CA LYS A 158 28.66 0.04 10.25
C LYS A 158 28.82 -0.52 11.68
N ASN A 159 29.44 0.22 12.58
CA ASN A 159 29.56 -0.19 13.97
C ASN A 159 28.19 -0.33 14.65
N ARG A 160 27.25 0.61 14.44
CA ARG A 160 25.87 0.48 14.97
C ARG A 160 25.16 -0.75 14.41
N PHE A 161 25.30 -1.01 13.11
CA PHE A 161 24.72 -2.18 12.45
C PHE A 161 25.21 -3.49 13.06
N GLU A 162 26.52 -3.61 13.29
CA GLU A 162 27.14 -4.80 13.89
C GLU A 162 26.75 -5.02 15.36
N ASN A 163 26.32 -3.96 16.05
CA ASN A 163 25.93 -3.99 17.47
C ASN A 163 24.40 -3.96 17.69
N VAL A 164 23.60 -4.15 16.64
CA VAL A 164 22.14 -4.20 16.80
C VAL A 164 21.74 -5.48 17.55
N GLY A 165 20.72 -5.39 18.41
CA GLY A 165 20.28 -6.53 19.23
C GLY A 165 19.74 -7.72 18.45
N GLY A 166 19.38 -7.52 17.18
CA GLY A 166 19.05 -8.57 16.22
C GLY A 166 17.99 -8.15 15.21
N PHE A 167 17.72 -9.00 14.23
CA PHE A 167 16.64 -8.83 13.27
C PHE A 167 15.54 -9.85 13.54
N CYS A 168 14.27 -9.46 13.36
CA CYS A 168 13.19 -10.43 13.42
C CYS A 168 13.24 -11.34 12.20
N LEU A 169 12.73 -12.57 12.31
CA LEU A 169 12.78 -13.55 11.22
C LEU A 169 12.20 -13.03 9.89
N PRO A 170 11.07 -12.28 9.87
CA PRO A 170 10.55 -11.72 8.62
C PRO A 170 11.50 -10.74 7.93
N HIS A 171 12.29 -9.97 8.68
CA HIS A 171 13.24 -9.01 8.13
C HIS A 171 14.63 -9.61 7.85
N LEU A 172 14.87 -10.83 8.32
CA LEU A 172 16.10 -11.57 8.04
C LEU A 172 15.97 -12.50 6.82
N ALA A 173 14.75 -12.97 6.54
CA ALA A 173 14.43 -13.88 5.44
C ALA A 173 14.53 -13.18 4.07
#